data_AF-A0A834Y177-F1
#
_entry.id   AF-A0A834Y177-F1
#
_cell.length_a   1.000
_cell.length_b   1.000
_cell.length_c   1.000
_cell.angle_alpha   90.00
_cell.angle_beta   90.00
_cell.angle_gamma   90.00
#
_symmetry.space_group_name_H-M   'P 1'
#
loop_
_entity.id
_entity.type
_entity.pdbx_description
1 polymer ?
#
loop_
_entity_poly.entity_id
_entity_poly.type
_entity_poly.pdbx_seq_one_letter_code
_entity_poly.pdbx_strand_id
1 'polypeptide(L)'
;MDLKDKKNIDANVMEPLKSARDKIDELIKLSADPAFYEELSNTDKIKFNLLMSFSLNGLYWMYLRADGKDPNTNQIKSENERLKKAIGRSQEIKDRKTKMPRIDQDVAKRFIRSGLWEPKNNHENVEEENWDLQNSTMTIE
;
A
#
# COMPACT_ATOMS: atom_id res chain seq x y z
N MET A 1 -22.17 19.00 45.70
CA MET A 1 -21.36 17.90 45.14
C MET A 1 -20.31 17.57 46.18
N ASP A 2 -20.47 16.42 46.83
CA ASP A 2 -19.81 16.10 48.10
C ASP A 2 -18.30 15.81 47.92
N LEU A 3 -17.50 16.06 48.95
CA LEU A 3 -16.05 15.83 48.93
C LEU A 3 -15.69 14.35 48.67
N LYS A 4 -16.59 13.41 49.03
CA LYS A 4 -16.43 11.98 48.74
C LYS A 4 -16.57 11.69 47.25
N ASP A 5 -17.49 12.36 46.56
CA ASP A 5 -17.69 12.20 45.12
C ASP A 5 -16.49 12.72 44.33
N LYS A 6 -15.95 13.90 44.70
CA LYS A 6 -14.75 14.45 44.05
C LYS A 6 -13.53 13.53 44.20
N LYS A 7 -13.25 13.03 45.42
CA LYS A 7 -12.16 12.07 45.65
C LYS A 7 -12.32 10.77 44.86
N ASN A 8 -13.56 10.30 44.68
CA ASN A 8 -13.83 9.09 43.90
C ASN A 8 -13.61 9.32 42.39
N ILE A 9 -14.00 10.49 41.89
CA ILE A 9 -13.78 10.89 40.49
C ILE A 9 -12.28 11.06 40.21
N ASP A 10 -11.55 11.71 41.12
CA ASP A 10 -10.10 11.93 40.98
C ASP A 10 -9.33 10.60 40.97
N ALA A 11 -9.71 9.65 41.84
CA ALA A 11 -9.09 8.32 41.90
C ALA A 11 -9.39 7.48 40.64
N ASN A 12 -10.62 7.53 40.13
CA ASN A 12 -11.05 6.76 38.96
C ASN A 12 -10.42 7.27 37.65
N VAL A 13 -10.05 8.56 37.59
CA VAL A 13 -9.36 9.15 36.42
C VAL A 13 -7.84 9.02 36.51
N MET A 14 -7.25 9.14 37.71
CA MET A 14 -5.79 9.13 37.85
C MET A 14 -5.16 7.75 37.69
N GLU A 15 -5.81 6.67 38.12
CA GLU A 15 -5.24 5.33 37.98
C GLU A 15 -5.07 4.89 36.51
N PRO A 16 -6.09 5.05 35.62
CA PRO A 16 -5.91 4.80 34.19
C PRO A 16 -4.84 5.69 33.55
N LEU A 17 -4.74 6.96 33.95
CA LEU A 17 -3.75 7.88 33.41
C LEU A 17 -2.33 7.48 33.78
N LYS A 18 -2.09 7.06 35.03
CA LYS A 18 -0.80 6.53 35.47
C LYS A 18 -0.41 5.28 34.68
N SER A 19 -1.34 4.33 34.55
CA SER A 19 -1.09 3.11 33.76
C SER A 19 -0.79 3.43 32.29
N ALA A 20 -1.49 4.39 31.70
CA ALA A 20 -1.23 4.84 30.33
C ALA A 20 0.16 5.48 30.21
N ARG A 21 0.55 6.32 31.17
CA ARG A 21 1.87 6.95 31.23
C ARG A 21 2.99 5.92 31.30
N ASP A 22 2.86 4.89 32.13
CA ASP A 22 3.89 3.87 32.28
C ASP A 22 4.04 3.04 30.99
N LYS A 23 2.93 2.68 30.33
CA LYS A 23 2.96 2.03 29.00
C LYS A 23 3.62 2.88 27.93
N ILE A 24 3.32 4.19 27.92
CA ILE A 24 3.94 5.13 26.98
C ILE A 24 5.44 5.24 27.24
N ASP A 25 5.86 5.26 28.52
CA ASP A 25 7.27 5.30 28.89
C ASP A 25 8.03 4.04 28.43
N GLU A 26 7.43 2.86 28.61
CA GLU A 26 7.97 1.59 28.07
C GLU A 26 8.09 1.62 26.54
N LEU A 27 7.04 2.08 25.84
CA LEU A 27 7.06 2.21 24.39
C LEU A 27 8.12 3.20 23.91
N ILE A 28 8.30 4.33 24.60
CA ILE A 28 9.30 5.32 24.25
C ILE A 28 10.70 4.73 24.42
N LYS A 29 10.96 4.03 25.52
CA LYS A 29 12.25 3.34 25.75
C LYS A 29 12.56 2.33 24.65
N LEU A 30 11.60 1.51 24.26
CA LEU A 30 11.77 0.57 23.15
C LEU A 30 12.02 1.30 21.82
N SER A 31 11.26 2.36 21.56
CA SER A 31 11.37 3.14 20.32
C SER A 31 12.67 3.96 20.21
N ALA A 32 13.33 4.23 21.35
CA ALA A 32 14.57 4.97 21.42
C ALA A 32 15.80 4.09 21.18
N ASP A 33 15.64 2.76 21.18
CA ASP A 33 16.72 1.83 20.87
C ASP A 33 17.08 1.92 19.37
N PRO A 34 18.31 2.34 19.01
CA PRO A 34 18.74 2.40 17.62
C PRO A 34 18.76 1.02 16.94
N ALA A 35 19.02 -0.05 17.69
CA ALA A 35 19.07 -1.41 17.14
C ALA A 35 17.69 -1.83 16.62
N PHE A 36 16.64 -1.57 17.40
CA PHE A 36 15.26 -1.83 17.01
C PHE A 36 14.88 -1.11 15.72
N TYR A 37 15.27 0.15 15.56
CA TYR A 37 14.95 0.91 14.34
C TYR A 37 15.65 0.32 13.12
N GLU A 38 16.91 -0.09 13.25
CA GLU A 38 17.67 -0.60 12.10
C GLU A 38 17.20 -1.96 11.58
N GLU A 39 16.66 -2.81 12.46
CA GLU A 39 16.08 -4.12 12.11
C GLU A 39 14.79 -4.02 11.27
N LEU A 40 14.12 -2.86 11.27
CA LEU A 40 12.85 -2.67 10.55
C LEU A 40 13.04 -2.60 9.03
N SER A 41 12.09 -3.19 8.29
CA SER A 41 12.01 -3.02 6.85
C SER A 41 11.76 -1.55 6.48
N ASN A 42 12.13 -1.12 5.27
CA ASN A 42 11.87 0.26 4.81
C ASN A 42 10.38 0.64 4.89
N THR A 43 9.48 -0.33 4.69
CA THR A 43 8.03 -0.08 4.81
C THR A 43 7.63 0.13 6.26
N ASP A 44 8.21 -0.62 7.18
CA ASP A 44 7.91 -0.53 8.61
C ASP A 44 8.59 0.67 9.26
N LYS A 45 9.78 1.08 8.81
CA LYS A 45 10.41 2.35 9.15
C LYS A 45 9.48 3.53 8.83
N ILE A 46 8.83 3.54 7.66
CA ILE A 46 7.86 4.60 7.31
C ILE A 46 6.67 4.60 8.28
N LYS A 47 6.08 3.43 8.56
CA LYS A 47 4.95 3.33 9.51
C LYS A 47 5.35 3.78 10.91
N PHE A 48 6.52 3.36 11.38
CA PHE A 48 7.06 3.71 12.69
C PHE A 48 7.22 5.23 12.82
N ASN A 49 7.86 5.89 11.85
CA ASN A 49 8.04 7.34 11.87
C ASN A 49 6.70 8.10 11.86
N LEU A 50 5.74 7.63 11.06
CA LEU A 50 4.39 8.22 11.02
C LEU A 50 3.65 8.03 12.35
N LEU A 51 3.77 6.85 12.96
CA LEU A 51 3.18 6.55 14.27
C LEU A 51 3.78 7.42 15.36
N MET A 52 5.11 7.52 15.44
CA MET A 52 5.78 8.36 16.44
C MET A 52 5.41 9.83 16.31
N SER A 53 5.34 10.35 15.09
CA SER A 53 4.89 11.73 14.82
C SER A 53 3.43 11.95 15.23
N PHE A 54 2.54 10.99 14.94
CA PHE A 54 1.13 11.05 15.35
C PHE A 54 0.99 11.04 16.87
N SER A 55 1.69 10.13 17.54
CA SER A 55 1.65 9.99 18.99
C SER A 55 2.13 11.25 19.69
N LEU A 56 3.25 11.85 19.24
CA LEU A 56 3.75 13.10 19.81
C LEU A 56 2.75 14.25 19.63
N ASN A 57 2.15 14.38 18.45
CA ASN A 57 1.11 15.38 18.19
C ASN A 57 -0.12 15.17 19.09
N GLY A 58 -0.53 13.92 19.31
CA GLY A 58 -1.63 13.56 20.20
C GLY A 58 -1.35 13.91 21.67
N LEU A 59 -0.15 13.61 22.16
CA LEU A 59 0.28 13.98 23.51
C LEU A 59 0.30 15.50 23.70
N TYR A 60 0.78 16.24 22.69
CA TYR A 60 0.75 17.70 22.73
C TYR A 60 -0.69 18.25 22.74
N TRP A 61 -1.60 17.63 21.99
CA TRP A 61 -3.02 17.97 22.03
C TRP A 61 -3.64 17.76 23.41
N MET A 62 -3.31 16.65 24.08
CA MET A 62 -3.72 16.39 25.47
C MET A 62 -3.17 17.44 26.43
N TYR A 63 -1.89 17.81 26.26
CA TYR A 63 -1.25 18.85 27.06
C TYR A 63 -1.96 20.22 26.90
N LEU A 64 -2.25 20.65 25.68
CA LEU A 64 -2.97 21.91 25.44
C LEU A 64 -4.34 21.93 26.10
N ARG A 65 -5.07 20.81 26.03
CA ARG A 65 -6.37 20.65 26.67
C ARG A 65 -6.28 20.70 28.20
N ALA A 66 -5.22 20.14 28.77
CA ALA A 66 -4.96 20.23 30.21
C ALA A 66 -4.63 21.65 30.67
N ASP A 67 -3.94 22.43 29.83
CA ASP A 67 -3.62 23.85 30.06
C ASP A 67 -4.82 24.79 29.78
N GLY A 68 -5.97 24.25 29.36
CA GLY A 68 -7.18 25.01 29.04
C GLY A 68 -7.11 25.80 27.73
N LYS A 69 -6.10 25.57 26.89
CA LYS A 69 -5.95 26.21 25.57
C LYS A 69 -6.66 25.39 24.49
N ASP A 70 -7.28 26.07 23.52
CA ASP A 70 -7.90 25.38 22.39
C ASP A 70 -6.81 24.87 21.42
N PRO A 71 -6.71 23.56 21.17
CA PRO A 71 -5.77 23.00 20.21
C PRO A 71 -6.05 23.41 18.75
N ASN A 72 -7.27 23.84 18.42
CA ASN A 72 -7.61 24.23 17.04
C ASN A 72 -7.05 25.59 16.63
N THR A 73 -6.73 26.46 17.60
CA THR A 73 -6.13 27.77 17.35
C THR A 73 -4.61 27.71 17.26
N ASN A 74 -4.01 26.57 17.60
CA ASN A 74 -2.56 26.37 17.63
C ASN A 74 -2.05 25.73 16.33
N GLN A 75 -0.75 25.90 16.04
CA GLN A 75 -0.02 25.32 14.91
C GLN A 75 -0.06 23.79 14.86
N ILE A 76 -0.48 23.12 15.94
CA ILE A 76 -0.70 21.68 15.95
C ILE A 76 -1.72 21.22 14.91
N LYS A 77 -2.69 22.08 14.56
CA LYS A 77 -3.65 21.79 13.49
C LYS A 77 -2.95 21.65 12.14
N SER A 78 -2.00 22.53 11.80
CA SER A 78 -1.24 22.42 10.56
C SER A 78 -0.32 21.20 10.56
N GLU A 79 0.28 20.84 11.69
CA GLU A 79 1.09 19.61 11.79
C GLU A 79 0.26 18.34 11.60
N ASN A 80 -0.97 18.32 12.11
CA ASN A 80 -1.89 17.21 11.86
C ASN A 80 -2.31 17.11 10.39
N GLU A 81 -2.57 18.23 9.72
CA GLU A 81 -2.84 18.23 8.28
C GLU A 81 -1.63 17.78 7.45
N ARG A 82 -0.42 18.18 7.83
CA ARG A 82 0.83 17.71 7.22
C ARG A 82 1.00 16.20 7.40
N LEU A 83 0.71 15.69 8.59
CA LEU A 83 0.79 14.27 8.89
C LEU A 83 -0.25 13.45 8.10
N LYS A 84 -1.49 13.94 7.96
CA LYS A 84 -2.51 13.31 7.11
C LYS A 84 -2.03 13.15 5.67
N LYS A 85 -1.40 14.18 5.10
CA LYS A 85 -0.81 14.11 3.76
C LYS A 85 0.29 13.04 3.66
N ALA A 86 1.14 12.93 4.67
CA ALA A 86 2.20 11.93 4.72
C ALA A 86 1.64 10.50 4.82
N ILE A 87 0.59 10.29 5.62
CA ILE A 87 -0.14 9.01 5.72
C ILE A 87 -0.81 8.67 4.37
N GLY A 88 -1.47 9.63 3.73
CA GLY A 88 -2.07 9.44 2.40
C GLY A 88 -1.04 8.97 1.37
N ARG A 89 0.12 9.65 1.31
CA ARG A 89 1.21 9.27 0.40
C ARG A 89 1.79 7.88 0.70
N SER A 90 1.94 7.49 1.96
CA SER A 90 2.42 6.14 2.30
C SER A 90 1.42 5.06 1.87
N GLN A 91 0.12 5.35 1.98
CA GLN A 91 -0.95 4.47 1.53
C GLN A 91 -1.00 4.37 -0.01
N GLU A 92 -0.81 5.47 -0.74
CA GLU A 92 -0.69 5.46 -2.21
C GLU A 92 0.48 4.58 -2.67
N ILE A 93 1.64 4.69 -2.02
CA ILE A 93 2.81 3.87 -2.34
C ILE A 93 2.52 2.37 -2.11
N LYS A 94 1.81 2.05 -1.04
CA LYS A 94 1.38 0.68 -0.73
C LYS A 94 0.39 0.17 -1.77
N ASP A 95 -0.63 0.97 -2.09
CA ASP A 95 -1.68 0.58 -3.04
C ASP A 95 -1.15 0.44 -4.47
N ARG A 96 -0.22 1.30 -4.89
CA ARG A 96 0.48 1.15 -6.17
C ARG A 96 1.24 -0.18 -6.28
N LYS A 97 1.78 -0.70 -5.17
CA LYS A 97 2.48 -1.99 -5.17
C LYS A 97 1.54 -3.19 -5.13
N THR A 98 0.42 -3.08 -4.41
CA THR A 98 -0.44 -4.23 -4.07
C THR A 98 -1.70 -4.34 -4.93
N LYS A 99 -2.37 -3.22 -5.24
CA LYS A 99 -3.70 -3.21 -5.88
C LYS A 99 -3.66 -2.93 -7.39
N MET A 100 -2.50 -2.56 -7.92
CA MET A 100 -2.38 -2.20 -9.33
C MET A 100 -2.56 -3.45 -10.20
N PRO A 101 -3.55 -3.46 -11.13
CA PRO A 101 -3.74 -4.60 -12.02
C PRO A 101 -2.49 -4.77 -12.87
N ARG A 102 -1.88 -5.95 -12.82
CA ARG A 102 -0.74 -6.30 -13.66
C ARG A 102 -1.26 -7.07 -14.86
N ILE A 103 -0.82 -6.65 -16.04
CA ILE A 103 -1.08 -7.41 -17.27
C ILE A 103 -0.28 -8.70 -17.19
N ASP A 104 -0.95 -9.84 -17.39
CA ASP A 104 -0.27 -11.11 -17.61
C ASP A 104 0.41 -11.06 -18.98
N GLN A 105 1.73 -10.90 -18.96
CA GLN A 105 2.54 -10.74 -20.16
C GLN A 105 2.49 -11.98 -21.04
N ASP A 106 2.32 -13.18 -20.47
CA ASP A 106 2.31 -14.42 -21.24
C ASP A 106 0.96 -14.60 -21.94
N VAL A 107 -0.14 -14.26 -21.29
CA VAL A 107 -1.46 -14.21 -21.94
C VAL A 107 -1.48 -13.15 -23.04
N ALA A 108 -0.94 -11.95 -22.78
CA ALA A 108 -0.84 -10.90 -23.80
C ALA A 108 -0.02 -11.32 -25.03
N LYS A 109 1.13 -12.00 -24.83
CA LYS A 109 1.93 -12.56 -25.93
C LYS A 109 1.14 -13.59 -26.76
N ARG A 110 0.33 -14.44 -26.10
CA ARG A 110 -0.53 -15.41 -26.79
C ARG A 110 -1.56 -14.71 -27.67
N PHE A 111 -2.25 -13.68 -27.15
CA PHE A 111 -3.20 -12.89 -27.93
C PHE A 111 -2.55 -12.23 -29.15
N ILE A 112 -1.35 -11.67 -28.99
CA ILE A 112 -0.61 -11.06 -30.10
C ILE A 112 -0.24 -12.13 -31.15
N ARG A 113 0.29 -13.28 -30.72
CA ARG A 113 0.68 -14.37 -31.64
C ARG A 113 -0.50 -14.97 -32.39
N SER A 114 -1.65 -15.15 -31.73
CA SER A 114 -2.86 -15.64 -32.41
C SER A 114 -3.43 -14.60 -33.37
N GLY A 115 -3.35 -13.31 -33.02
CA GLY A 115 -3.82 -12.23 -33.90
C GLY A 115 -2.94 -12.01 -35.14
N LEU A 116 -1.65 -12.36 -35.05
CA LEU A 116 -0.70 -12.29 -36.18
C LEU A 116 -0.64 -13.58 -37.00
N TRP A 117 -1.45 -14.59 -36.68
CA TRP A 117 -1.45 -15.84 -37.41
C TRP A 117 -2.32 -15.71 -38.67
N GLU A 118 -1.68 -15.78 -39.83
CA GLU A 118 -2.36 -15.90 -41.12
C GLU A 118 -2.32 -17.36 -41.58
N PRO A 119 -3.47 -17.96 -41.96
CA PRO A 119 -3.45 -19.27 -42.59
C PRO A 119 -2.70 -19.17 -43.91
N LYS A 120 -1.69 -20.02 -44.12
CA LYS A 120 -1.12 -20.22 -45.45
C LYS A 120 -2.25 -20.69 -46.36
N ASN A 121 -2.68 -19.85 -47.29
CA ASN A 121 -3.57 -20.25 -48.38
C ASN A 121 -2.83 -21.30 -49.20
N ASN A 122 -3.13 -22.57 -48.92
CA ASN A 122 -2.61 -23.72 -49.65
C ASN A 122 -3.46 -23.96 -50.91
N HIS A 123 -3.76 -22.88 -51.64
CA HIS A 123 -4.48 -22.89 -52.91
C HIS A 123 -3.56 -22.37 -54.00
N GLU A 124 -2.48 -23.09 -54.26
CA GLU A 124 -1.71 -23.01 -55.50
C GLU A 124 -0.86 -24.29 -55.53
N ASN A 125 -0.88 -24.99 -56.67
CA ASN A 125 -0.16 -26.25 -56.98
C ASN A 125 -0.93 -27.58 -56.80
N VAL A 126 -2.20 -27.67 -57.21
CA VAL A 126 -2.85 -28.97 -57.50
C VAL A 126 -3.20 -29.15 -58.99
N GLU A 127 -3.00 -28.14 -59.85
CA GLU A 127 -3.45 -28.21 -61.26
C GLU A 127 -2.35 -28.42 -62.31
N GLU A 128 -1.05 -28.49 -61.94
CA GLU A 128 0.03 -28.70 -62.93
C GLU A 128 0.42 -30.17 -63.19
N GLU A 129 0.06 -31.13 -62.34
CA GLU A 129 0.44 -32.54 -62.54
C GLU A 129 -0.44 -33.33 -63.53
N ASN A 130 -1.57 -32.77 -63.98
CA ASN A 130 -2.55 -33.53 -64.79
C ASN A 130 -2.42 -33.34 -66.31
N TRP A 131 -1.59 -32.40 -66.79
CA TRP A 131 -1.39 -32.17 -68.24
C TRP A 131 -0.38 -33.12 -68.89
N ASP A 132 0.56 -33.68 -68.12
CA ASP A 132 1.66 -34.50 -68.66
C ASP A 132 1.28 -35.98 -68.86
N LEU A 133 0.33 -36.50 -68.09
CA LEU A 133 -0.11 -37.90 -68.18
C LEU A 133 -1.06 -38.16 -69.36
N GLN A 134 -1.72 -37.12 -69.88
CA GLN A 134 -2.72 -37.24 -70.95
C GLN A 134 -2.11 -37.13 -72.35
N ASN A 135 -0.90 -36.56 -72.46
CA ASN A 135 -0.18 -36.41 -73.73
C ASN A 135 0.83 -37.55 -74.01
N SER A 136 1.18 -38.36 -72.99
CA SER A 136 2.07 -39.53 -73.16
C SER A 136 1.36 -40.76 -73.72
N THR A 137 0.02 -40.84 -73.67
CA THR A 137 -0.76 -42.01 -74.12
C THR A 137 -1.23 -41.90 -75.57
N MET A 138 -1.02 -40.75 -76.24
CA MET A 138 -1.49 -40.48 -77.61
C MET A 138 -0.45 -40.75 -78.71
N THR A 139 0.75 -41.22 -78.38
CA THR A 139 1.89 -41.35 -79.33
C THR A 139 2.33 -42.79 -79.60
N ILE A 140 1.54 -43.80 -79.22
CA ILE A 140 1.82 -45.20 -79.55
C ILE A 140 0.69 -45.75 -80.42
N GLU A 141 0.76 -45.52 -81.72
CA GLU A 141 0.19 -46.36 -82.79
C GLU A 141 0.91 -46.08 -84.12
#